data_AF-A0A972ABJ1-F1
#
_entry.id   AF-A0A972ABJ1-F1
#
_cell.length_a   1.000
_cell.length_b   1.000
_cell.length_c   1.000
_cell.angle_alpha   90.00
_cell.angle_beta   90.00
_cell.angle_gamma   90.00
#
_symmetry.space_group_name_H-M   'P 1'
#
loop_
_entity.id
_entity.type
_entity.pdbx_description
1 polymer ?
#
loop_
_entity_poly.entity_id
_entity_poly.type
_entity_poly.pdbx_seq_one_letter_code
_entity_poly.pdbx_strand_id
1 'polypeptide(L)'
;MPLEMLAGAWLVSLLINDDKRRDIFVKTFFYINMIAGLWIVAEQIGIAKFPSPTFSNHNMLGPYLYLAIPFNFIYIIQQKMHSFLRALYIVINIIFVIFSFSSITYAACFFEIFIIMFFAYRAKLLDLKLIPYFCAISLGSIFLLNFFIGDKITPLLMREMKQISSGDIKTLTTKRDEIWLAALYYIKQKPFFGWGVNKFAAVHKEFLEAFADTLKLTSKRVFVHVHNLYLMIAFEVGIPGMLIFLTAMLLPIWDSFKRLFFSANKGDVWVIAFFSMFLGQLIYSLAGEMIHHMRADVAVLLWVCWGIFSVYDKNEKTQTLA
;
A
#
# COMPACT_ATOMS: atom_id res chain seq x y z
N MET A 1 -10.32 -6.12 14.52
CA MET A 1 -10.29 -5.19 13.38
C MET A 1 -10.77 -3.77 13.70
N PRO A 2 -12.05 -3.46 14.05
CA PRO A 2 -12.44 -2.07 14.33
C PRO A 2 -11.73 -1.51 15.58
N LEU A 3 -11.53 -2.35 16.59
CA LEU A 3 -10.92 -1.96 17.85
C LEU A 3 -9.39 -1.77 17.74
N GLU A 4 -8.69 -2.57 16.94
CA GLU A 4 -7.25 -2.42 16.69
C GLU A 4 -6.95 -1.15 15.90
N MET A 5 -7.77 -0.86 14.89
CA MET A 5 -7.72 0.37 14.12
C MET A 5 -7.92 1.60 15.01
N LEU A 6 -8.99 1.61 15.81
CA LEU A 6 -9.30 2.72 16.70
C LEU A 6 -8.25 2.88 17.82
N ALA A 7 -7.86 1.79 18.47
CA ALA A 7 -6.85 1.82 19.51
C ALA A 7 -5.47 2.22 18.96
N GLY A 8 -5.09 1.71 17.79
CA GLY A 8 -3.83 2.04 17.13
C GLY A 8 -3.77 3.50 16.72
N ALA A 9 -4.79 4.00 16.03
CA ALA A 9 -4.87 5.41 15.65
C ALA A 9 -4.91 6.33 16.88
N TRP A 10 -5.67 5.96 17.91
CA TRP A 10 -5.73 6.70 19.18
C TRP A 10 -4.38 6.74 19.89
N LEU A 11 -3.70 5.60 20.05
CA LEU A 11 -2.39 5.53 20.68
C LEU A 11 -1.37 6.38 19.93
N VAL A 12 -1.38 6.31 18.60
CA VAL A 12 -0.49 7.13 17.75
C VAL A 12 -0.81 8.62 17.92
N SER A 13 -2.08 8.99 17.99
CA SER A 13 -2.49 10.38 18.23
C SER A 13 -2.01 10.94 19.57
N LEU A 14 -1.69 10.07 20.54
CA LEU A 14 -1.11 10.45 21.83
C LEU A 14 0.43 10.42 21.81
N LEU A 15 1.02 9.43 21.14
CA LEU A 15 2.47 9.20 21.14
C LEU A 15 3.22 10.03 20.11
N ILE A 16 2.61 10.38 18.97
CA ILE A 16 3.26 11.05 17.83
C ILE A 16 2.53 12.37 17.50
N ASN A 17 2.29 13.17 18.54
CA ASN A 17 1.42 14.34 18.50
C ASN A 17 2.16 15.69 18.31
N ASP A 18 3.49 15.68 18.33
CA ASP A 18 4.33 16.87 18.15
C ASP A 18 5.41 16.61 17.08
N ASP A 19 6.00 17.69 16.56
CA ASP A 19 7.00 17.63 15.48
C ASP A 19 8.24 16.82 15.83
N LYS A 20 8.71 16.91 17.07
CA LYS A 20 9.90 16.19 17.50
C LYS A 20 9.64 14.69 17.49
N ARG A 21 8.48 14.26 17.99
CA ARG A 21 8.08 12.84 17.99
C ARG A 21 7.80 12.33 16.58
N ARG A 22 7.18 13.16 15.73
CA ARG A 22 7.00 12.88 14.29
C ARG A 22 8.33 12.65 13.58
N ASP A 23 9.33 13.52 13.80
CA ASP A 23 10.67 13.38 13.22
C ASP A 23 11.38 12.12 13.73
N ILE A 24 11.33 11.83 15.03
CA ILE A 24 11.89 10.58 15.60
C ILE A 24 11.24 9.36 14.92
N PHE A 25 9.91 9.32 14.84
CA PHE A 25 9.19 8.24 14.21
C PHE A 25 9.63 8.03 12.76
N VAL A 26 9.64 9.10 11.95
CA VAL A 26 10.00 9.02 10.53
C VAL A 26 11.45 8.54 10.36
N LYS A 27 12.39 9.01 11.18
CA LYS A 27 13.79 8.55 11.18
C LYS A 27 13.89 7.06 11.50
N THR A 28 13.29 6.64 12.62
CA THR A 28 13.32 5.24 13.06
C THR A 28 12.66 4.34 12.01
N PHE A 29 11.50 4.73 11.50
CA PHE A 29 10.78 3.98 10.47
C PHE A 29 11.61 3.84 9.19
N PHE A 30 12.23 4.93 8.72
CA PHE A 30 13.07 4.91 7.52
C PHE A 30 14.22 3.90 7.64
N TYR A 31 14.96 3.89 8.74
CA TYR A 31 16.08 2.96 8.93
C TYR A 31 15.61 1.50 9.04
N ILE A 32 14.51 1.25 9.77
CA ILE A 32 13.90 -0.08 9.84
C ILE A 32 13.48 -0.54 8.43
N ASN A 33 12.89 0.36 7.64
CA ASN A 33 12.47 0.07 6.29
C ASN A 33 13.64 -0.25 5.35
N MET A 34 14.77 0.46 5.47
CA MET A 34 15.98 0.15 4.69
C MET A 34 16.52 -1.25 5.01
N ILE A 35 16.55 -1.63 6.29
CA ILE A 35 16.98 -2.98 6.71
C ILE A 35 16.01 -4.04 6.19
N ALA A 36 14.71 -3.82 6.36
CA ALA A 36 13.67 -4.73 5.90
C ALA A 36 13.71 -4.91 4.37
N GLY A 37 13.88 -3.83 3.61
CA GLY A 37 13.97 -3.87 2.16
C GLY A 37 15.22 -4.58 1.63
N LEU A 38 16.38 -4.36 2.25
CA LEU A 38 17.59 -5.12 1.91
C LEU A 38 17.40 -6.62 2.16
N TRP A 39 16.71 -6.96 3.25
CA TRP A 39 16.39 -8.35 3.54
C TRP A 39 15.42 -8.95 2.52
N ILE A 40 14.38 -8.20 2.15
CA ILE A 40 13.43 -8.60 1.10
C ILE A 40 14.18 -8.97 -0.18
N VAL A 41 15.10 -8.09 -0.62
CA VAL A 41 15.93 -8.36 -1.81
C VAL A 41 16.75 -9.63 -1.60
N ALA A 42 17.41 -9.78 -0.46
CA ALA A 42 18.21 -10.97 -0.13
C ALA A 42 17.41 -12.28 -0.14
N GLU A 43 16.15 -12.26 0.33
CA GLU A 43 15.27 -13.41 0.32
C GLU A 43 14.79 -13.76 -1.10
N GLN A 44 14.39 -12.77 -1.89
CA GLN A 44 13.95 -12.99 -3.27
C GLN A 44 15.06 -13.56 -4.17
N ILE A 45 16.31 -13.23 -3.89
CA ILE A 45 17.47 -13.74 -4.64
C ILE A 45 18.06 -15.03 -4.03
N GLY A 46 17.49 -15.52 -2.93
CA GLY A 46 17.85 -16.79 -2.30
C GLY A 46 19.11 -16.77 -1.42
N ILE A 47 19.54 -15.60 -0.96
CA ILE A 47 20.70 -15.43 -0.07
C ILE A 47 20.31 -15.55 1.41
N ALA A 48 19.08 -15.16 1.77
CA ALA A 48 18.56 -15.23 3.14
C ALA A 48 17.14 -15.81 3.15
N LYS A 49 16.66 -16.22 4.34
CA LYS A 49 15.24 -16.53 4.56
C LYS A 49 14.77 -15.78 5.79
N PHE A 50 13.62 -15.11 5.72
CA PHE A 50 13.10 -14.41 6.89
C PHE A 50 12.52 -15.43 7.89
N PRO A 51 12.81 -15.30 9.21
CA PRO A 51 12.28 -16.24 10.20
C PRO A 51 10.76 -16.21 10.33
N SER A 52 10.14 -15.07 10.01
CA SER A 52 8.69 -14.90 10.03
C SER A 52 8.03 -15.26 8.69
N PRO A 53 6.89 -15.99 8.72
CA PRO A 53 6.02 -16.20 7.57
C PRO A 53 5.50 -14.91 6.92
N THR A 54 5.47 -13.80 7.67
CA THR A 54 4.91 -12.53 7.21
C THR A 54 5.69 -11.96 6.02
N PHE A 55 7.02 -11.91 6.10
CA PHE A 55 7.85 -11.31 5.04
C PHE A 55 8.31 -12.31 3.97
N SER A 56 8.20 -13.61 4.23
CA SER A 56 8.48 -14.64 3.22
C SER A 56 7.38 -14.77 2.16
N ASN A 57 6.18 -14.22 2.42
CA ASN A 57 5.09 -14.17 1.45
C ASN A 57 5.16 -12.86 0.63
N HIS A 58 5.47 -12.96 -0.66
CA HIS A 58 5.50 -11.81 -1.59
C HIS A 58 4.21 -10.97 -1.57
N ASN A 59 3.07 -11.60 -1.23
CA ASN A 59 1.78 -10.92 -1.13
C ASN A 59 1.64 -10.00 0.10
N MET A 60 2.58 -10.04 1.05
CA MET A 60 2.65 -9.13 2.20
C MET A 60 3.72 -8.05 2.02
N LEU A 61 4.74 -8.30 1.19
CA LEU A 61 5.80 -7.34 0.89
C LEU A 61 5.27 -6.14 0.11
N GLY A 62 4.49 -6.42 -0.93
CA GLY A 62 3.85 -5.39 -1.74
C GLY A 62 3.04 -4.36 -0.93
N PRO A 63 2.08 -4.78 -0.08
CA PRO A 63 1.32 -3.85 0.75
C PRO A 63 2.17 -3.11 1.79
N TYR A 64 3.25 -3.70 2.31
CA TYR A 64 4.14 -3.00 3.23
C TYR A 64 4.89 -1.86 2.52
N LEU A 65 5.41 -2.12 1.32
CA LEU A 65 6.27 -1.20 0.60
C LEU A 65 5.55 0.07 0.12
N TYR A 66 4.33 -0.04 -0.41
CA TYR A 66 3.61 1.17 -0.83
C TYR A 66 3.20 2.03 0.39
N LEU A 67 2.78 1.44 1.52
CA LEU A 67 2.52 2.19 2.76
C LEU A 67 3.79 2.88 3.32
N ALA A 68 4.98 2.36 2.99
CA ALA A 68 6.23 2.95 3.42
C ALA A 68 6.68 4.15 2.56
N ILE A 69 6.28 4.22 1.28
CA ILE A 69 6.69 5.29 0.35
C ILE A 69 6.44 6.69 0.91
N PRO A 70 5.23 7.02 1.42
CA PRO A 70 4.95 8.36 1.94
C PRO A 70 5.84 8.75 3.13
N PHE A 71 6.11 7.83 4.05
CA PHE A 71 7.02 8.09 5.18
C PHE A 71 8.47 8.24 4.75
N ASN A 72 8.91 7.42 3.78
CA ASN A 72 10.26 7.52 3.23
C ASN A 72 10.44 8.84 2.47
N PHE A 73 9.42 9.30 1.75
CA PHE A 73 9.38 10.62 1.14
C PHE A 73 9.53 11.73 2.18
N ILE A 74 8.79 11.68 3.29
CA ILE A 74 8.90 12.66 4.37
C ILE A 74 10.34 12.73 4.90
N TYR A 75 10.94 11.59 5.19
CA TYR A 75 12.34 11.51 5.64
C TYR A 75 13.30 12.17 4.63
N ILE A 76 13.23 11.77 3.36
CA ILE A 76 14.15 12.23 2.30
C ILE A 76 14.11 13.76 2.13
N ILE A 77 12.92 14.36 2.27
CA ILE A 77 12.74 15.81 2.13
C ILE A 77 13.13 16.58 3.39
N GLN A 78 12.68 16.13 4.56
CA GLN A 78 12.89 16.85 5.82
C GLN A 78 14.34 16.80 6.29
N GLN A 79 15.04 15.71 6.02
CA GLN A 79 16.45 15.60 6.41
C GLN A 79 17.34 16.44 5.50
N LYS A 80 18.30 17.13 6.12
CA LYS A 80 19.37 17.85 5.42
C LYS A 80 20.37 16.85 4.85
N MET A 81 20.12 16.40 3.63
CA MET A 81 20.93 15.38 2.95
C MET A 81 21.48 15.94 1.64
N HIS A 82 22.69 15.51 1.28
CA HIS A 82 23.25 15.79 -0.04
C HIS A 82 22.35 15.20 -1.15
N SER A 83 22.28 15.86 -2.31
CA SER A 83 21.41 15.44 -3.44
C SER A 83 21.67 14.01 -3.88
N PHE A 84 22.94 13.58 -3.88
CA PHE A 84 23.34 12.20 -4.16
C PHE A 84 22.81 11.18 -3.14
N LEU A 85 22.71 11.52 -1.86
CA LEU A 85 22.16 10.59 -0.86
C LEU A 85 20.63 10.48 -1.01
N ARG A 86 19.95 11.60 -1.27
CA ARG A 86 18.51 11.58 -1.57
C ARG A 86 18.20 10.71 -2.78
N ALA A 87 18.98 10.88 -3.84
CA ALA A 87 18.96 10.05 -5.05
C ALA A 87 19.05 8.56 -4.74
N LEU A 88 20.10 8.18 -4.00
CA LEU A 88 20.38 6.81 -3.65
C LEU A 88 19.22 6.17 -2.90
N TYR A 89 18.64 6.88 -1.92
CA TYR A 89 17.50 6.37 -1.17
C TYR A 89 16.22 6.24 -2.01
N ILE A 90 15.97 7.15 -2.95
CA ILE A 90 14.85 7.02 -3.90
C ILE A 90 15.03 5.75 -4.75
N VAL A 91 16.23 5.55 -5.32
CA VAL A 91 16.55 4.38 -6.14
C VAL A 91 16.38 3.08 -5.34
N ILE A 92 16.89 3.02 -4.12
CA ILE A 92 16.76 1.85 -3.24
C ILE A 92 15.28 1.51 -2.98
N ASN A 93 14.44 2.52 -2.72
CA ASN A 93 13.00 2.33 -2.53
C ASN A 93 12.30 1.80 -3.78
N ILE A 94 12.64 2.32 -4.97
CA ILE A 94 12.10 1.83 -6.24
C ILE A 94 12.50 0.37 -6.46
N ILE A 95 13.76 0.02 -6.17
CA ILE A 95 14.23 -1.37 -6.23
C ILE A 95 13.41 -2.25 -5.30
N PHE A 96 13.16 -1.85 -4.05
CA PHE A 96 12.33 -2.64 -3.13
C PHE A 96 10.93 -2.88 -3.70
N VAL A 97 10.29 -1.85 -4.25
CA VAL A 97 8.98 -2.00 -4.91
C VAL A 97 9.07 -3.02 -6.04
N ILE A 98 10.05 -2.93 -6.93
CA ILE A 98 10.22 -3.86 -8.05
C ILE A 98 10.44 -5.31 -7.58
N PHE A 99 11.13 -5.52 -6.47
CA PHE A 99 11.33 -6.84 -5.88
C PHE A 99 10.11 -7.38 -5.12
N SER A 100 9.02 -6.61 -5.02
CA SER A 100 7.76 -7.11 -4.45
C SER A 100 7.01 -8.08 -5.38
N PHE A 101 7.30 -8.06 -6.69
CA PHE A 101 6.64 -8.90 -7.70
C PHE A 101 5.10 -8.92 -7.57
N SER A 102 4.53 -7.72 -7.40
CA SER A 102 3.11 -7.51 -7.18
C SER A 102 2.58 -6.40 -8.09
N SER A 103 1.92 -6.80 -9.18
CA SER A 103 1.29 -5.88 -10.15
C SER A 103 0.36 -4.83 -9.51
N ILE A 104 -0.46 -5.18 -8.51
CA ILE A 104 -1.32 -4.21 -7.82
C ILE A 104 -0.51 -3.22 -6.96
N THR A 105 0.61 -3.67 -6.40
CA THR A 105 1.56 -2.78 -5.70
C THR A 105 2.21 -1.82 -6.68
N TYR A 106 2.61 -2.29 -7.87
CA TYR A 106 3.17 -1.40 -8.89
C TYR A 106 2.18 -0.32 -9.30
N ALA A 107 0.91 -0.68 -9.49
CA ALA A 107 -0.15 0.29 -9.78
C ALA A 107 -0.30 1.32 -8.64
N ALA A 108 -0.44 0.88 -7.38
CA ALA A 108 -0.57 1.78 -6.24
C ALA A 108 0.65 2.71 -6.10
N CYS A 109 1.87 2.17 -6.12
CA CYS A 109 3.11 2.95 -6.04
C CYS A 109 3.26 3.93 -7.21
N PHE A 110 2.84 3.55 -8.42
CA PHE A 110 2.90 4.45 -9.58
C PHE A 110 2.08 5.73 -9.34
N PHE A 111 0.83 5.58 -8.87
CA PHE A 111 -0.01 6.74 -8.56
C PHE A 111 0.52 7.55 -7.37
N GLU A 112 1.03 6.90 -6.31
CA GLU A 112 1.63 7.59 -5.17
C GLU A 112 2.86 8.40 -5.58
N ILE A 113 3.80 7.78 -6.29
CA ILE A 113 5.01 8.44 -6.78
C ILE A 113 4.64 9.58 -7.72
N PHE A 114 3.67 9.39 -8.62
CA PHE A 114 3.20 10.46 -9.50
C PHE A 114 2.65 11.66 -8.71
N ILE A 115 1.82 11.42 -7.70
CA ILE A 115 1.25 12.46 -6.83
C ILE A 115 2.36 13.18 -6.06
N ILE A 116 3.24 12.42 -5.42
CA ILE A 116 4.38 12.96 -4.67
C ILE A 116 5.24 13.82 -5.59
N MET A 117 5.62 13.32 -6.77
CA MET A 117 6.43 14.06 -7.74
C MET A 117 5.73 15.34 -8.19
N PHE A 118 4.44 15.27 -8.52
CA PHE A 118 3.67 16.43 -8.99
C PHE A 118 3.63 17.55 -7.93
N PHE A 119 3.24 17.23 -6.69
CA PHE A 119 3.14 18.24 -5.64
C PHE A 119 4.50 18.68 -5.10
N ALA A 120 5.45 17.77 -4.94
CA ALA A 120 6.80 18.11 -4.51
C ALA A 120 7.52 19.01 -5.54
N TYR A 121 7.32 18.78 -6.84
CA TYR A 121 7.82 19.66 -7.88
C TYR A 121 7.16 21.05 -7.82
N ARG A 122 5.82 21.10 -7.73
CA ARG A 122 5.07 22.36 -7.57
C ARG A 122 5.53 23.17 -6.35
N ALA A 123 5.88 22.46 -5.27
CA ALA A 123 6.40 23.03 -4.03
C ALA A 123 7.93 23.29 -4.04
N LYS A 124 8.62 23.01 -5.16
CA LYS A 124 10.09 23.14 -5.31
C LYS A 124 10.90 22.33 -4.29
N LEU A 125 10.34 21.21 -3.82
CA LEU A 125 10.99 20.28 -2.89
C LEU A 125 11.92 19.28 -3.61
N LEU A 126 11.72 19.08 -4.92
CA LEU A 126 12.49 18.16 -5.76
C LEU A 126 13.01 18.84 -7.03
N ASP A 127 14.24 18.50 -7.43
CA ASP A 127 14.81 18.86 -8.73
C ASP A 127 14.60 17.73 -9.74
N LEU A 128 13.73 17.96 -10.72
CA LEU A 128 13.39 16.97 -11.75
C LEU A 128 14.57 16.61 -12.67
N LYS A 129 15.62 17.43 -12.72
CA LYS A 129 16.80 17.16 -13.56
C LYS A 129 17.54 15.89 -13.15
N LEU A 130 17.34 15.43 -11.91
CA LEU A 130 17.99 14.23 -11.40
C LEU A 130 17.24 12.93 -11.74
N ILE A 131 15.98 13.02 -12.19
CA ILE A 131 15.15 11.84 -12.50
C ILE A 131 15.78 10.91 -13.54
N PRO A 132 16.31 11.39 -14.69
CA PRO A 132 16.88 10.51 -15.71
C PRO A 132 18.06 9.69 -15.16
N TYR A 133 18.90 10.30 -14.33
CA TYR A 133 20.02 9.63 -13.67
C TYR A 133 19.51 8.56 -12.70
N PHE A 134 18.43 8.81 -11.96
CA PHE A 134 17.85 7.83 -11.04
C PHE A 134 17.21 6.65 -11.77
N CYS A 135 16.51 6.92 -12.88
CA CYS A 135 15.98 5.87 -13.74
C CYS A 135 17.13 5.01 -14.30
N ALA A 136 18.20 5.63 -14.79
CA ALA A 136 19.36 4.92 -15.32
C ALA A 136 20.06 4.07 -14.25
N ILE A 137 20.28 4.59 -13.05
CA ILE A 137 20.90 3.84 -11.94
C ILE A 137 20.01 2.68 -11.52
N SER A 138 18.69 2.90 -11.35
CA SER A 138 17.76 1.83 -10.96
C SER A 138 17.75 0.70 -11.97
N LEU A 139 17.64 1.02 -13.27
CA LEU A 139 17.67 0.04 -14.35
C LEU A 139 19.03 -0.69 -14.41
N GLY A 140 20.14 0.04 -14.27
CA GLY A 140 21.48 -0.53 -14.22
C GLY A 140 21.67 -1.48 -13.04
N SER A 141 21.22 -1.11 -11.84
CA SER A 141 21.28 -1.96 -10.64
C SER A 141 20.48 -3.24 -10.81
N ILE A 142 19.27 -3.17 -11.38
CA ILE A 142 18.43 -4.35 -11.64
C ILE A 142 19.09 -5.25 -12.68
N PHE A 143 19.61 -4.67 -13.77
CA PHE A 143 20.30 -5.43 -14.81
C PHE A 143 21.53 -6.15 -14.26
N LEU A 144 22.39 -5.45 -13.52
CA LEU A 144 23.59 -6.03 -12.90
C LEU A 144 23.23 -7.14 -11.93
N LEU A 145 22.25 -6.91 -11.05
CA LEU A 145 21.80 -7.90 -10.08
C LEU A 145 21.26 -9.15 -10.78
N ASN A 146 20.43 -8.98 -11.82
CA ASN A 146 19.90 -10.08 -12.61
C ASN A 146 20.99 -10.87 -13.34
N PHE A 147 22.00 -10.17 -13.87
CA PHE A 147 23.17 -10.79 -14.48
C PHE A 147 23.92 -11.68 -13.47
N PHE A 148 24.20 -11.17 -12.28
CA PHE A 148 24.93 -11.91 -11.23
C PHE A 148 24.18 -13.13 -10.69
N ILE A 149 22.84 -13.10 -10.68
CA ILE A 149 22.02 -14.18 -10.13
C ILE A 149 21.61 -15.22 -11.20
N GLY A 150 22.05 -15.05 -12.45
CA GLY A 150 21.79 -15.99 -13.54
C GLY A 150 20.38 -15.88 -14.10
N ASP A 151 19.93 -14.65 -14.38
CA ASP A 151 18.66 -14.34 -15.07
C ASP A 151 17.38 -14.76 -14.33
N LYS A 152 17.40 -14.86 -12.99
CA LYS A 152 16.21 -15.24 -12.21
C LYS A 152 15.13 -14.15 -12.13
N ILE A 153 15.49 -12.88 -12.33
CA ILE A 153 14.57 -11.74 -12.19
C ILE A 153 13.77 -11.52 -13.49
N THR A 154 14.38 -11.72 -14.67
CA THR A 154 13.72 -11.49 -15.96
C THR A 154 12.41 -12.26 -16.13
N PRO A 155 12.33 -13.59 -15.85
CA PRO A 155 11.08 -14.33 -15.97
C PRO A 155 9.98 -13.80 -15.04
N LEU A 156 10.35 -13.37 -13.83
CA LEU A 156 9.42 -12.81 -12.84
C LEU A 156 8.87 -11.45 -13.30
N LEU A 157 9.74 -10.56 -13.78
CA LEU A 157 9.31 -9.27 -14.34
C LEU A 157 8.45 -9.47 -15.59
N MET A 158 8.83 -10.40 -16.47
CA MET A 158 8.09 -10.68 -17.70
C MET A 158 6.71 -11.26 -17.41
N ARG A 159 6.55 -12.04 -16.33
CA ARG A 159 5.24 -12.48 -15.82
C ARG A 159 4.36 -11.28 -15.44
N GLU A 160 4.86 -10.38 -14.59
CA GLU A 160 4.09 -9.22 -14.15
C GLU A 160 3.77 -8.27 -15.32
N MET A 161 4.72 -8.05 -16.24
CA MET A 161 4.51 -7.26 -17.45
C MET A 161 3.42 -7.87 -18.33
N LYS A 162 3.44 -9.19 -18.56
CA LYS A 162 2.38 -9.89 -19.30
C LYS A 162 1.02 -9.75 -18.62
N GLN A 163 0.96 -9.79 -17.29
CA GLN A 163 -0.29 -9.57 -16.58
C GLN A 163 -0.83 -8.17 -16.86
N ILE A 164 -0.01 -7.14 -16.67
CA ILE A 164 -0.39 -5.73 -16.90
C ILE A 164 -0.74 -5.45 -18.36
N SER A 165 -0.02 -6.05 -19.32
CA SER A 165 -0.22 -5.80 -20.76
C SER A 165 -1.27 -6.70 -21.42
N SER A 166 -1.81 -7.70 -20.70
CA SER A 166 -2.74 -8.68 -21.27
C SER A 166 -4.04 -8.09 -21.81
N GLY A 167 -4.49 -6.93 -21.28
CA GLY A 167 -5.79 -6.34 -21.61
C GLY A 167 -7.01 -7.18 -21.18
N ASP A 168 -6.79 -8.36 -20.60
CA ASP A 168 -7.81 -9.29 -20.13
C ASP A 168 -7.93 -9.20 -18.60
N ILE A 169 -9.13 -8.89 -18.13
CA ILE A 169 -9.43 -8.73 -16.70
C ILE A 169 -9.09 -10.02 -15.92
N LYS A 170 -9.25 -11.21 -16.51
CA LYS A 170 -8.95 -12.46 -15.82
C LYS A 170 -7.45 -12.61 -15.60
N THR A 171 -6.65 -12.35 -16.62
CA THR A 171 -5.19 -12.40 -16.54
C THR A 171 -4.64 -11.30 -15.62
N LEU A 172 -5.17 -10.08 -15.72
CA LEU A 172 -4.84 -8.93 -14.87
C LEU A 172 -5.09 -9.20 -13.38
N THR A 173 -6.21 -9.86 -13.08
CA THR A 173 -6.61 -10.14 -11.69
C THR A 173 -6.08 -11.48 -11.20
N THR A 174 -5.28 -12.22 -11.97
CA THR A 174 -4.86 -13.59 -11.61
C THR A 174 -6.07 -14.50 -11.31
N LYS A 175 -7.10 -14.40 -12.16
CA LYS A 175 -8.37 -15.15 -12.09
C LYS A 175 -9.19 -14.90 -10.82
N ARG A 176 -9.05 -13.72 -10.20
CA ARG A 176 -9.86 -13.34 -9.02
C ARG A 176 -11.30 -13.00 -9.39
N ASP A 177 -11.62 -12.87 -10.68
CA ASP A 177 -12.99 -12.68 -11.19
C ASP A 177 -13.93 -13.79 -10.70
N GLU A 178 -13.47 -15.05 -10.69
CA GLU A 178 -14.25 -16.19 -10.17
C GLU A 178 -14.56 -16.04 -8.68
N ILE A 179 -13.61 -15.51 -7.89
CA ILE A 179 -13.76 -15.25 -6.46
C ILE A 179 -14.75 -14.10 -6.22
N TRP A 180 -14.66 -13.06 -7.05
CA TRP A 180 -15.54 -11.89 -6.96
C TRP A 180 -16.98 -12.25 -7.31
N LEU A 181 -17.20 -13.18 -8.25
CA LEU A 181 -18.53 -13.70 -8.56
C LEU A 181 -19.17 -14.36 -7.32
N ALA A 182 -18.42 -15.20 -6.60
CA ALA A 182 -18.89 -15.79 -5.35
C ALA A 182 -19.21 -14.71 -4.31
N ALA A 183 -18.33 -13.72 -4.13
CA ALA A 183 -18.55 -12.63 -3.18
C ALA A 183 -19.82 -11.84 -3.52
N LEU A 184 -19.99 -11.44 -4.78
CA LEU A 184 -21.17 -10.71 -5.26
C LEU A 184 -22.46 -11.51 -5.10
N TYR A 185 -22.42 -12.82 -5.34
CA TYR A 185 -23.58 -13.71 -5.14
C TYR A 185 -24.07 -13.68 -3.69
N TYR A 186 -23.17 -13.77 -2.72
CA TYR A 186 -23.54 -13.72 -1.31
C TYR A 186 -23.89 -12.30 -0.82
N ILE A 187 -23.18 -11.26 -1.28
CA ILE A 187 -23.52 -9.87 -0.95
C ILE A 187 -24.97 -9.56 -1.33
N LYS A 188 -25.44 -10.03 -2.49
CA LYS A 188 -26.83 -9.83 -2.95
C LYS A 188 -27.87 -10.44 -2.01
N GLN A 189 -27.53 -11.51 -1.28
CA GLN A 189 -28.46 -12.16 -0.36
C GLN A 189 -28.57 -11.44 0.99
N LYS A 190 -27.48 -10.83 1.48
CA LYS A 190 -27.44 -10.08 2.75
C LYS A 190 -26.75 -8.72 2.58
N PRO A 191 -27.33 -7.79 1.81
CA PRO A 191 -26.65 -6.55 1.44
C PRO A 191 -26.42 -5.59 2.61
N PHE A 192 -27.24 -5.64 3.66
CA PHE A 192 -27.19 -4.67 4.76
C PHE A 192 -26.26 -5.07 5.90
N PHE A 193 -26.25 -6.34 6.29
CA PHE A 193 -25.50 -6.83 7.46
C PHE A 193 -24.39 -7.82 7.09
N GLY A 194 -24.29 -8.22 5.82
CA GLY A 194 -23.31 -9.20 5.38
C GLY A 194 -23.54 -10.60 5.96
N TRP A 195 -22.50 -11.43 5.83
CA TRP A 195 -22.48 -12.84 6.23
C TRP A 195 -21.64 -13.10 7.48
N GLY A 196 -20.99 -12.07 8.02
CA GLY A 196 -20.13 -12.15 9.18
C GLY A 196 -18.65 -12.34 8.84
N VAL A 197 -17.80 -11.91 9.76
CA VAL A 197 -16.34 -11.91 9.61
C VAL A 197 -15.81 -13.35 9.54
N ASN A 198 -14.79 -13.58 8.71
CA ASN A 198 -14.11 -14.87 8.54
C ASN A 198 -15.02 -16.02 8.03
N LYS A 199 -16.17 -15.70 7.40
CA LYS A 199 -17.07 -16.73 6.84
C LYS A 199 -16.84 -17.03 5.36
N PHE A 200 -15.98 -16.26 4.68
CA PHE A 200 -15.83 -16.34 3.23
C PHE A 200 -15.40 -17.75 2.74
N ALA A 201 -14.48 -18.40 3.45
CA ALA A 201 -13.99 -19.73 3.07
C ALA A 201 -15.12 -20.79 2.97
N ALA A 202 -16.04 -20.77 3.93
CA ALA A 202 -17.15 -21.73 3.98
C ALA A 202 -18.13 -21.48 2.83
N VAL A 203 -18.57 -20.24 2.65
CA VAL A 203 -19.53 -19.89 1.60
C VAL A 203 -18.92 -20.01 0.20
N HIS A 204 -17.62 -19.79 0.05
CA HIS A 204 -16.92 -19.99 -1.22
C HIS A 204 -16.87 -21.48 -1.58
N LYS A 205 -16.67 -22.37 -0.60
CA LYS A 205 -16.76 -23.82 -0.82
C LYS A 205 -18.17 -24.22 -1.30
N GLU A 206 -19.21 -23.76 -0.61
CA GLU A 206 -20.61 -23.99 -1.01
C GLU A 206 -20.90 -23.47 -2.42
N PHE A 207 -20.35 -22.31 -2.78
CA PHE A 207 -20.49 -21.74 -4.12
C PHE A 207 -19.83 -22.61 -5.20
N LEU A 208 -18.63 -23.13 -4.94
CA LEU A 208 -17.96 -24.03 -5.87
C LEU A 208 -18.75 -25.33 -6.04
N GLU A 209 -19.25 -25.92 -4.95
CA GLU A 209 -20.05 -27.16 -5.00
C GLU A 209 -21.35 -26.96 -5.79
N ALA A 210 -22.01 -25.81 -5.65
CA ALA A 210 -23.26 -25.53 -6.34
C ALA A 210 -23.09 -25.06 -7.79
N PHE A 211 -22.03 -24.32 -8.11
CA PHE A 211 -21.95 -23.56 -9.35
C PHE A 211 -20.68 -23.78 -10.19
N ALA A 212 -19.67 -24.52 -9.72
CA ALA A 212 -18.40 -24.64 -10.44
C ALA A 212 -18.56 -25.20 -11.86
N ASP A 213 -19.33 -26.26 -12.03
CA ASP A 213 -19.52 -26.90 -13.34
C ASP A 213 -20.46 -26.07 -14.24
N THR A 214 -21.54 -25.52 -13.67
CA THR A 214 -22.52 -24.67 -14.38
C THR A 214 -21.88 -23.37 -14.91
N LEU A 215 -21.02 -22.73 -14.10
CA LEU A 215 -20.32 -21.50 -14.46
C LEU A 215 -18.98 -21.75 -15.16
N LYS A 216 -18.60 -23.02 -15.37
CA LYS A 216 -17.33 -23.43 -15.98
C LYS A 216 -16.12 -22.75 -15.32
N LEU A 217 -16.11 -22.72 -13.98
CA LEU A 217 -15.02 -22.12 -13.21
C LEU A 217 -13.72 -22.89 -13.46
N THR A 218 -12.62 -22.15 -13.66
CA THR A 218 -11.32 -22.74 -13.97
C THR A 218 -10.57 -23.18 -12.71
N SER A 219 -10.93 -22.65 -11.54
CA SER A 219 -10.37 -23.06 -10.25
C SER A 219 -11.42 -23.75 -9.37
N LYS A 220 -11.09 -24.95 -8.90
CA LYS A 220 -11.86 -25.65 -7.84
C LYS A 220 -11.25 -25.45 -6.44
N ARG A 221 -10.26 -24.55 -6.31
CA ARG A 221 -9.62 -24.24 -5.03
C ARG A 221 -10.54 -23.35 -4.19
N VAL A 222 -10.71 -23.72 -2.92
CA VAL A 222 -11.40 -22.86 -1.94
C VAL A 222 -10.49 -21.69 -1.56
N PHE A 223 -11.00 -20.47 -1.72
CA PHE A 223 -10.32 -19.26 -1.29
C PHE A 223 -10.86 -18.79 0.06
N VAL A 224 -9.94 -18.35 0.92
CA VAL A 224 -10.26 -17.83 2.25
C VAL A 224 -10.61 -16.34 2.23
N HIS A 225 -10.26 -15.63 1.15
CA HIS A 225 -10.44 -14.20 1.01
C HIS A 225 -10.83 -13.80 -0.42
N VAL A 226 -11.37 -12.59 -0.57
CA VAL A 226 -11.93 -12.08 -1.83
C VAL A 226 -10.87 -11.43 -2.72
N HIS A 227 -9.74 -11.02 -2.15
CA HIS A 227 -8.69 -10.25 -2.83
C HIS A 227 -9.22 -8.94 -3.44
N ASN A 228 -10.24 -8.36 -2.83
CA ASN A 228 -10.76 -7.03 -3.07
C ASN A 228 -11.39 -6.56 -1.76
N LEU A 229 -10.81 -5.52 -1.17
CA LEU A 229 -11.19 -5.10 0.18
C LEU A 229 -12.64 -4.59 0.23
N TYR A 230 -13.12 -3.94 -0.83
CA TYR A 230 -14.48 -3.40 -0.88
C TYR A 230 -15.51 -4.54 -0.88
N LEU A 231 -15.32 -5.53 -1.75
CA LEU A 231 -16.17 -6.72 -1.78
C LEU A 231 -16.06 -7.51 -0.48
N MET A 232 -14.87 -7.59 0.12
CA MET A 232 -14.69 -8.25 1.41
C MET A 232 -15.49 -7.56 2.53
N ILE A 233 -15.38 -6.24 2.67
CA ILE A 233 -16.12 -5.50 3.70
C ILE A 233 -17.63 -5.61 3.45
N ALA A 234 -18.07 -5.44 2.19
CA ALA A 234 -19.47 -5.59 1.83
C ALA A 234 -20.00 -7.01 2.12
N PHE A 235 -19.19 -8.04 1.92
CA PHE A 235 -19.53 -9.41 2.25
C PHE A 235 -19.64 -9.63 3.76
N GLU A 236 -18.68 -9.14 4.55
CA GLU A 236 -18.62 -9.44 5.98
C GLU A 236 -19.63 -8.64 6.81
N VAL A 237 -19.76 -7.34 6.55
CA VAL A 237 -20.54 -6.40 7.37
C VAL A 237 -21.59 -5.63 6.58
N GLY A 238 -21.74 -5.91 5.29
CA GLY A 238 -22.72 -5.27 4.42
C GLY A 238 -22.21 -4.00 3.72
N ILE A 239 -22.98 -3.58 2.72
CA ILE A 239 -22.76 -2.35 1.95
C ILE A 239 -22.68 -1.11 2.87
N PRO A 240 -23.51 -0.95 3.92
CA PRO A 240 -23.37 0.18 4.84
C PRO A 240 -21.99 0.24 5.51
N GLY A 241 -21.44 -0.91 5.94
CA GLY A 241 -20.09 -0.97 6.52
C GLY A 241 -19.00 -0.59 5.51
N MET A 242 -19.14 -1.04 4.25
CA MET A 242 -18.25 -0.65 3.16
C MET A 242 -18.29 0.86 2.89
N LEU A 243 -19.48 1.48 2.92
CA LEU A 243 -19.63 2.92 2.74
C LEU A 243 -19.02 3.73 3.89
N ILE A 244 -19.12 3.25 5.13
CA ILE A 244 -18.45 3.86 6.29
C ILE A 244 -16.93 3.82 6.10
N PHE A 245 -16.38 2.67 5.68
CA PHE A 245 -14.95 2.55 5.37
C PHE A 245 -14.51 3.52 4.27
N LEU A 246 -15.25 3.58 3.17
CA LEU A 246 -14.96 4.51 2.07
C LEU A 246 -14.99 5.97 2.55
N THR A 247 -15.99 6.34 3.35
CA THR A 247 -16.09 7.68 3.92
C THR A 247 -14.87 8.00 4.78
N ALA A 248 -14.46 7.08 5.65
CA ALA A 248 -13.28 7.25 6.49
C ALA A 248 -11.98 7.46 5.69
N MET A 249 -11.87 6.84 4.50
CA MET A 249 -10.73 7.04 3.58
C MET A 249 -10.84 8.33 2.78
N LEU A 250 -12.05 8.72 2.37
CA LEU A 250 -12.28 9.92 1.55
C LEU A 250 -12.12 11.23 2.35
N LEU A 251 -12.38 11.22 3.66
CA LEU A 251 -12.22 12.40 4.51
C LEU A 251 -10.77 12.97 4.52
N PRO A 252 -9.71 12.19 4.82
CA PRO A 252 -8.33 12.68 4.78
C PRO A 252 -7.87 13.03 3.37
N ILE A 253 -8.37 12.34 2.34
CA ILE A 253 -8.10 12.66 0.93
C ILE A 253 -8.67 14.04 0.60
N TRP A 254 -9.93 14.29 0.95
CA TRP A 254 -10.59 15.57 0.72
C TRP A 254 -9.92 16.71 1.48
N ASP A 255 -9.54 16.47 2.74
CA ASP A 255 -8.83 17.49 3.52
C ASP A 255 -7.47 17.84 2.93
N SER A 256 -6.68 16.82 2.61
CA SER A 256 -5.37 16.99 1.99
C SER A 256 -5.48 17.64 0.61
N PHE A 257 -6.49 17.26 -0.19
CA PHE A 257 -6.79 17.91 -1.47
C PHE A 257 -7.01 19.42 -1.29
N LYS A 258 -7.90 19.82 -0.37
CA LYS A 258 -8.15 21.25 -0.14
C LYS A 258 -6.88 22.00 0.22
N ARG A 259 -6.03 21.41 1.07
CA ARG A 259 -4.76 22.00 1.50
C ARG A 259 -3.78 22.14 0.33
N LEU A 260 -3.60 21.10 -0.47
CA LEU A 260 -2.65 21.12 -1.60
C LEU A 260 -3.04 22.09 -2.71
N PHE A 261 -4.34 22.29 -2.95
CA PHE A 261 -4.81 23.14 -4.05
C PHE A 261 -5.15 24.57 -3.62
N PHE A 262 -5.71 24.76 -2.42
CA PHE A 262 -6.30 26.03 -2.00
C PHE A 262 -5.62 26.68 -0.78
N SER A 263 -4.74 25.99 -0.04
CA SER A 263 -3.99 26.63 1.07
C SER A 263 -2.83 27.50 0.56
N ALA A 264 -2.37 28.43 1.39
CA ALA A 264 -1.15 29.19 1.16
C ALA A 264 0.10 28.29 1.21
N ASN A 265 0.14 27.34 2.16
CA ASN A 265 1.23 26.38 2.30
C ASN A 265 0.95 25.10 1.51
N LYS A 266 1.15 25.15 0.18
CA LYS A 266 0.94 23.99 -0.72
C LYS A 266 2.08 22.97 -0.68
N GLY A 267 3.16 23.27 0.05
CA GLY A 267 4.38 22.47 0.12
C GLY A 267 4.54 21.66 1.39
N ASP A 268 3.46 21.49 2.17
CA ASP A 268 3.49 20.66 3.36
C ASP A 268 3.70 19.18 2.98
N VAL A 269 4.86 18.65 3.37
CA VAL A 269 5.33 17.30 3.04
C VAL A 269 4.41 16.22 3.60
N TRP A 270 3.86 16.42 4.80
CA TRP A 270 2.94 15.46 5.41
C TRP A 270 1.59 15.46 4.71
N VAL A 271 1.09 16.62 4.29
CA VAL A 271 -0.16 16.72 3.53
C VAL A 271 -0.02 16.00 2.18
N ILE A 272 1.13 16.14 1.50
CA ILE A 272 1.43 15.37 0.28
C ILE A 272 1.42 13.86 0.59
N ALA A 273 2.09 13.45 1.68
CA ALA A 273 2.19 12.06 2.10
C ALA A 273 0.82 11.45 2.46
N PHE A 274 -0.03 12.17 3.20
CA PHE A 274 -1.40 11.73 3.51
C PHE A 274 -2.20 11.55 2.22
N PHE A 275 -2.18 12.55 1.33
CA PHE A 275 -2.91 12.50 0.08
C PHE A 275 -2.49 11.31 -0.77
N SER A 276 -1.18 11.08 -0.93
CA SER A 276 -0.68 9.93 -1.69
C SER A 276 -1.07 8.62 -1.02
N MET A 277 -0.87 8.48 0.29
CA MET A 277 -1.08 7.20 0.99
C MET A 277 -2.53 6.75 0.99
N PHE A 278 -3.48 7.64 1.30
CA PHE A 278 -4.90 7.26 1.35
C PHE A 278 -5.43 6.94 -0.06
N LEU A 279 -4.97 7.68 -1.09
CA LEU A 279 -5.36 7.36 -2.46
C LEU A 279 -4.71 6.05 -2.94
N GLY A 280 -3.43 5.84 -2.62
CA GLY A 280 -2.72 4.58 -2.88
C GLY A 280 -3.42 3.39 -2.24
N GLN A 281 -3.89 3.54 -1.00
CA GLN A 281 -4.68 2.52 -0.29
C GLN A 281 -5.99 2.22 -1.02
N LEU A 282 -6.72 3.23 -1.53
CA LEU A 282 -7.94 3.00 -2.31
C LEU A 282 -7.65 2.23 -3.61
N ILE A 283 -6.54 2.55 -4.29
CA ILE A 283 -6.13 1.86 -5.52
C ILE A 283 -5.74 0.41 -5.22
N TYR A 284 -4.91 0.18 -4.20
CA TYR A 284 -4.51 -1.18 -3.81
C TYR A 284 -5.74 -2.04 -3.46
N SER A 285 -6.72 -1.45 -2.77
CA SER A 285 -7.94 -2.11 -2.30
C SER A 285 -8.81 -2.72 -3.42
N LEU A 286 -8.60 -2.32 -4.67
CA LEU A 286 -9.32 -2.87 -5.85
C LEU A 286 -8.95 -4.32 -6.14
N ALA A 287 -7.70 -4.72 -5.91
CA ALA A 287 -7.23 -6.07 -6.22
C ALA A 287 -6.39 -6.69 -5.10
N GLY A 288 -6.39 -6.08 -3.92
CA GLY A 288 -5.80 -6.67 -2.73
C GLY A 288 -6.60 -6.32 -1.49
N GLU A 289 -6.42 -7.12 -0.45
CA GLU A 289 -6.91 -6.82 0.89
C GLU A 289 -5.73 -6.68 1.85
N MET A 290 -5.84 -5.76 2.81
CA MET A 290 -4.84 -5.59 3.88
C MET A 290 -5.38 -5.88 5.26
N ILE A 291 -6.70 -5.76 5.43
CA ILE A 291 -7.28 -5.62 6.76
C ILE A 291 -7.65 -6.99 7.37
N HIS A 292 -7.25 -8.11 6.76
CA HIS A 292 -7.56 -9.46 7.27
C HIS A 292 -6.38 -10.14 7.96
N HIS A 293 -6.66 -11.18 8.76
CA HIS A 293 -5.75 -11.82 9.74
C HIS A 293 -4.34 -12.14 9.24
N MET A 294 -4.14 -12.39 7.95
CA MET A 294 -2.80 -12.66 7.39
C MET A 294 -1.98 -11.39 7.10
N ARG A 295 -2.59 -10.19 7.12
CA ARG A 295 -1.97 -8.92 6.69
C ARG A 295 -2.23 -7.75 7.64
N ALA A 296 -2.93 -7.98 8.76
CA ALA A 296 -3.22 -6.97 9.77
C ALA A 296 -1.94 -6.31 10.33
N ASP A 297 -0.84 -7.04 10.38
CA ASP A 297 0.49 -6.55 10.80
C ASP A 297 0.96 -5.35 9.97
N VAL A 298 0.60 -5.34 8.67
CA VAL A 298 0.98 -4.29 7.72
C VAL A 298 0.01 -3.11 7.79
N ALA A 299 -1.26 -3.36 8.11
CA ALA A 299 -2.29 -2.33 8.26
C ALA A 299 -1.98 -1.33 9.40
N VAL A 300 -1.09 -1.68 10.33
CA VAL A 300 -0.61 -0.77 11.39
C VAL A 300 -0.06 0.53 10.81
N LEU A 301 0.61 0.50 9.65
CA LEU A 301 1.13 1.73 9.02
C LEU A 301 0.00 2.66 8.56
N LEU A 302 -1.11 2.10 8.09
CA LEU A 302 -2.32 2.85 7.78
C LEU A 302 -2.90 3.51 9.03
N TRP A 303 -2.96 2.79 10.15
CA TRP A 303 -3.43 3.31 11.43
C TRP A 303 -2.53 4.40 11.98
N VAL A 304 -1.21 4.25 11.84
CA VAL A 304 -0.24 5.29 12.22
C VAL A 304 -0.48 6.56 11.42
N CYS A 305 -0.62 6.45 10.10
CA CYS A 305 -0.92 7.60 9.26
C CYS A 305 -2.22 8.29 9.64
N TRP A 306 -3.30 7.53 9.89
CA TRP A 306 -4.55 8.09 10.39
C TRP A 306 -4.41 8.77 11.76
N GLY A 307 -3.68 8.14 12.69
CA GLY A 307 -3.42 8.69 14.01
C GLY A 307 -2.71 10.03 13.92
N ILE A 308 -1.63 10.13 13.13
CA ILE A 308 -0.90 11.38 12.91
C ILE A 308 -1.81 12.40 12.23
N PHE A 309 -2.51 12.03 11.16
CA PHE A 309 -3.44 12.92 10.44
C PHE A 309 -4.49 13.55 11.37
N SER A 310 -5.02 12.78 12.34
CA SER A 310 -6.07 13.24 13.25
C SER A 310 -5.66 14.39 14.20
N VAL A 311 -4.35 14.56 14.42
CA VAL A 311 -3.73 15.57 15.30
C VAL A 311 -2.82 16.53 14.55
N TYR A 312 -2.53 16.25 13.27
CA TYR A 312 -1.86 17.17 12.35
C TYR A 312 -2.67 18.47 12.28
N ASP A 313 -2.04 19.63 12.46
CA ASP A 313 -2.60 20.98 12.72
C ASP A 313 -3.24 21.30 14.09
N LYS A 314 -3.82 20.35 14.82
CA LYS A 314 -4.52 20.69 16.08
C LYS A 314 -3.60 21.27 17.16
N ASN A 315 -2.30 20.92 17.10
CA ASN A 315 -1.30 21.37 18.07
C ASN A 315 -0.44 22.55 17.59
N GLU A 316 -0.43 22.87 16.28
CA GLU A 316 0.34 24.00 15.74
C GLU A 316 -0.33 25.35 16.04
N LYS A 317 -1.66 25.37 16.13
CA LYS A 317 -2.43 26.55 16.55
C LYS A 317 -2.35 26.84 18.05
N THR A 318 -2.09 25.83 18.87
CA THR A 318 -2.02 25.99 20.34
C THR A 318 -0.66 26.54 20.78
N GLN A 319 0.41 26.32 20.01
CA GLN A 319 1.74 26.86 20.29
C GLN A 319 1.95 28.30 19.79
N THR A 320 1.09 28.80 18.90
CA THR A 320 1.13 30.19 18.42
C THR A 320 0.29 31.15 19.26
N LEU A 321 -0.45 30.63 20.25
CA LEU A 321 -1.33 31.38 21.16
C LEU A 321 -0.87 31.34 22.63
N ALA A 322 0.33 30.81 22.90
CA ALA A 322 0.96 30.79 24.22
C ALA A 322 2.29 31.57 24.19
#